data_AF-A0A2U1RNG1-F1
#
_entry.id   AF-A0A2U1RNG1-F1
#
_cell.length_a   1.000
_cell.length_b   1.000
_cell.length_c   1.000
_cell.angle_alpha   90.00
_cell.angle_beta   90.00
_cell.angle_gamma   90.00
#
_symmetry.space_group_name_H-M   'P 1'
#
loop_
_entity.id
_entity.type
_entity.pdbx_description
1 polymer ?
#
loop_
_entity_poly.entity_id
_entity_poly.type
_entity_poly.pdbx_seq_one_letter_code
_entity_poly.pdbx_strand_id
1 'polypeptide(L)'
;MVGVRRKGDALRAVETQIVQEKSSVLGRAGVRLDEALAALRQAWTALDEVERRLRQGGNSVEAASKLRSMHAKLVGDIGVLRQRAHLAHQSLIIQREAVGAWHHTDVERCYRVAEDLA
;
A
#
# COMPACT_ATOMS: atom_id res chain seq x y z
N MET A 1 21.53 -3.76 47.34
CA MET A 1 21.13 -3.00 46.11
C MET A 1 21.15 -3.84 44.82
N VAL A 2 20.91 -5.16 44.86
CA VAL A 2 20.99 -6.03 43.66
C VAL A 2 19.64 -6.21 42.94
N GLY A 3 18.51 -6.13 43.66
CA GLY A 3 17.17 -6.35 43.09
C GLY A 3 16.62 -5.24 42.19
N VAL A 4 17.08 -4.00 42.35
CA VAL A 4 16.65 -2.85 41.54
C VAL A 4 17.29 -2.87 40.15
N ARG A 5 18.56 -3.29 40.03
CA ARG A 5 19.23 -3.43 38.74
C ARG A 5 18.57 -4.51 37.86
N ARG A 6 18.28 -5.69 38.44
CA ARG A 6 17.63 -6.80 37.73
C ARG A 6 16.24 -6.44 37.18
N LYS A 7 15.44 -5.67 37.93
CA LYS A 7 14.14 -5.16 37.46
C LYS A 7 14.30 -4.13 36.34
N GLY A 8 15.28 -3.24 36.43
CA GLY A 8 15.58 -2.27 35.37
C GLY A 8 16.11 -2.93 34.08
N ASP A 9 16.90 -4.00 34.20
CA ASP A 9 17.40 -4.77 33.06
C ASP A 9 16.27 -5.56 32.37
N ALA A 10 15.37 -6.16 33.15
CA ALA A 10 14.19 -6.85 32.61
C ALA A 10 13.22 -5.88 31.92
N LEU A 11 13.01 -4.69 32.48
CA LEU A 11 12.18 -3.65 31.87
C LEU A 11 12.77 -3.17 30.53
N ARG A 12 14.08 -2.89 30.48
CA ARG A 12 14.77 -2.50 29.24
C ARG A 12 14.73 -3.57 28.15
N ALA A 13 14.83 -4.84 28.54
CA ALA A 13 14.71 -5.96 27.60
C ALA A 13 13.32 -6.02 26.98
N VAL A 14 12.27 -5.87 27.79
CA VAL A 14 10.87 -5.83 27.32
C VAL A 14 10.64 -4.60 26.42
N GLU A 15 11.14 -3.43 26.78
CA GLU A 15 11.05 -2.22 25.95
C GLU A 15 11.73 -2.41 24.58
N THR A 16 12.93 -2.99 24.57
CA THR A 16 13.67 -3.28 23.33
C THR A 16 12.90 -4.25 22.44
N GLN A 17 12.32 -5.30 23.03
CA GLN A 17 11.51 -6.27 22.30
C GLN A 17 10.26 -5.61 21.71
N ILE A 18 9.56 -4.77 22.50
CA ILE A 18 8.39 -4.01 22.03
C ILE A 18 8.77 -3.08 20.87
N VAL A 19 9.91 -2.39 20.94
CA VAL A 19 10.38 -1.51 19.86
C VAL A 19 10.71 -2.30 18.60
N GLN A 20 11.39 -3.45 18.72
CA GLN A 20 11.69 -4.32 17.59
C GLN A 20 10.43 -4.88 16.92
N GLU A 21 9.48 -5.37 17.72
CA GLU A 21 8.19 -5.89 17.24
C GLU A 21 7.40 -4.79 16.51
N LYS A 22 7.30 -3.60 17.10
CA LYS A 22 6.63 -2.43 16.50
C LYS A 22 7.29 -2.02 15.18
N SER A 23 8.62 -1.99 15.12
CA SER A 23 9.37 -1.65 13.90
C SER A 23 9.16 -2.68 12.79
N SER A 24 9.13 -3.97 13.15
CA SER A 24 8.87 -5.07 12.22
C SER A 24 7.45 -5.04 11.66
N VAL A 25 6.45 -4.76 12.50
CA VAL A 25 5.05 -4.60 12.10
C VAL A 25 4.88 -3.42 11.13
N LEU A 26 5.48 -2.28 11.46
CA LEU A 26 5.48 -1.09 10.60
C LEU A 26 6.14 -1.35 9.25
N GLY A 27 7.29 -2.05 9.25
CA GLY A 27 7.96 -2.46 8.02
C GLY A 27 7.07 -3.31 7.12
N ARG A 28 6.40 -4.33 7.68
CA ARG A 28 5.46 -5.16 6.92
C ARG A 28 4.24 -4.39 6.41
N ALA A 29 3.77 -3.36 7.11
CA ALA A 29 2.68 -2.52 6.64
C ALA A 29 3.12 -1.59 5.50
N GLY A 30 4.33 -1.04 5.56
CA GLY A 30 4.94 -0.29 4.46
C GLY A 30 5.04 -1.12 3.20
N VAL A 31 5.61 -2.33 3.29
CA VAL A 31 5.72 -3.26 2.14
C VAL A 31 4.36 -3.56 1.50
N ARG A 32 3.32 -3.79 2.31
CA ARG A 32 1.95 -4.05 1.79
C ARG A 32 1.39 -2.85 1.03
N LEU A 33 1.67 -1.63 1.48
CA LEU A 33 1.26 -0.43 0.76
C LEU A 33 2.02 -0.29 -0.56
N ASP A 34 3.34 -0.49 -0.54
CA ASP A 34 4.18 -0.41 -1.73
C ASP A 34 3.77 -1.43 -2.80
N GLU A 35 3.47 -2.67 -2.40
CA GLU A 35 2.95 -3.73 -3.27
C GLU A 35 1.60 -3.34 -3.89
N ALA A 36 0.68 -2.80 -3.10
CA ALA A 36 -0.63 -2.37 -3.60
C ALA A 36 -0.51 -1.22 -4.61
N LEU A 37 0.37 -0.23 -4.34
CA LEU A 37 0.64 0.88 -5.26
C LEU A 37 1.38 0.43 -6.53
N ALA A 38 2.28 -0.54 -6.43
CA ALA A 38 2.95 -1.11 -7.59
C ALA A 38 1.96 -1.86 -8.50
N ALA A 39 1.08 -2.68 -7.91
CA ALA A 39 0.03 -3.38 -8.65
C ALA A 39 -0.93 -2.41 -9.33
N LEU A 40 -1.32 -1.32 -8.65
CA LEU A 40 -2.18 -0.29 -9.22
C LEU A 40 -1.52 0.40 -10.42
N ARG A 41 -0.23 0.76 -10.32
CA ARG A 41 0.53 1.35 -11.44
C ARG A 41 0.61 0.42 -12.64
N GLN A 42 0.86 -0.88 -12.41
CA GLN A 42 0.88 -1.87 -13.47
C GLN A 42 -0.49 -2.01 -14.18
N ALA A 43 -1.58 -1.99 -13.41
CA ALA A 43 -2.93 -2.07 -13.96
C ALA A 43 -3.27 -0.85 -14.83
N TRP A 44 -2.86 0.36 -14.42
CA TRP A 44 -3.02 1.57 -15.23
C TRP A 44 -2.22 1.51 -16.53
N THR A 45 -0.95 1.12 -16.49
CA THR A 45 -0.13 0.96 -17.70
C THR A 45 -0.74 -0.07 -18.66
N ALA A 46 -1.30 -1.16 -18.14
CA ALA A 46 -1.99 -2.16 -18.96
C ALA A 46 -3.28 -1.61 -19.58
N LEU A 47 -4.04 -0.81 -18.83
CA LEU A 47 -5.25 -0.17 -19.33
C LEU A 47 -4.94 0.81 -20.46
N ASP A 48 -3.93 1.68 -20.27
CA ASP A 48 -3.48 2.63 -21.29
C ASP A 48 -3.09 1.93 -22.60
N GLU A 49 -2.37 0.81 -22.50
CA GLU A 49 -1.98 0.01 -23.66
C GLU A 49 -3.19 -0.61 -24.38
N VAL A 50 -4.18 -1.11 -23.64
CA VAL A 50 -5.43 -1.65 -24.21
C VAL A 50 -6.21 -0.54 -24.91
N GLU A 51 -6.34 0.63 -24.28
CA GLU A 51 -7.02 1.80 -24.87
C GLU A 51 -6.30 2.33 -26.11
N ARG A 52 -4.97 2.36 -26.09
CA ARG A 52 -4.15 2.71 -27.25
C ARG A 52 -4.44 1.76 -28.42
N ARG A 53 -4.45 0.44 -28.17
CA ARG A 53 -4.75 -0.56 -29.21
C ARG A 53 -6.18 -0.45 -29.74
N LEU A 54 -7.15 -0.16 -28.89
CA LEU A 54 -8.53 0.07 -29.30
C LEU A 54 -8.66 1.32 -30.20
N ARG A 55 -7.95 2.41 -29.85
CA ARG A 55 -7.95 3.67 -30.62
C ARG A 55 -7.24 3.57 -31.97
N GLN A 56 -6.16 2.79 -32.07
CA GLN A 56 -5.37 2.67 -33.29
C GLN A 56 -6.14 2.04 -34.47
N GLY A 57 -7.25 1.37 -34.22
CA GLY A 57 -7.98 0.65 -35.27
C GLY A 57 -7.16 -0.49 -35.86
N GLY A 58 -7.68 -1.17 -36.89
CA GLY A 58 -6.99 -2.29 -37.53
C GLY A 58 -7.09 -3.63 -36.79
N ASN A 59 -7.80 -3.69 -35.66
CA ASN A 59 -8.13 -4.94 -35.00
C ASN A 59 -9.25 -5.67 -35.76
N SER A 60 -9.15 -6.99 -35.89
CA SER A 60 -10.30 -7.80 -36.29
C SER A 60 -11.45 -7.63 -35.28
N VAL A 61 -12.68 -7.94 -35.68
CA VAL A 61 -13.86 -7.86 -34.79
C VAL A 61 -13.64 -8.66 -33.51
N GLU A 62 -13.04 -9.85 -33.62
CA GLU A 62 -12.72 -10.72 -32.49
C GLU A 62 -11.64 -10.12 -31.58
N ALA A 63 -10.56 -9.59 -32.16
CA ALA A 63 -9.49 -8.93 -31.39
C ALA A 63 -10.02 -7.69 -30.64
N ALA A 64 -10.86 -6.88 -31.28
CA ALA A 64 -11.48 -5.72 -30.65
C ALA A 64 -12.43 -6.12 -29.51
N SER A 65 -13.19 -7.22 -29.68
CA SER A 65 -14.04 -7.76 -28.61
C SER A 65 -13.23 -8.21 -27.39
N LYS A 66 -12.13 -8.93 -27.63
CA LYS A 66 -11.20 -9.36 -26.58
C LYS A 66 -10.58 -8.19 -25.83
N LEU A 67 -10.12 -7.16 -26.56
CA LEU A 67 -9.59 -5.93 -25.96
C LEU A 67 -10.63 -5.21 -25.10
N ARG A 68 -11.89 -5.11 -25.55
CA ARG A 68 -12.98 -4.53 -24.74
C ARG A 68 -13.27 -5.32 -23.48
N SER A 69 -13.25 -6.65 -23.55
CA SER A 69 -13.40 -7.50 -22.36
C SER A 69 -12.24 -7.31 -21.38
N MET A 70 -11.00 -7.23 -21.89
CA MET A 70 -9.82 -6.94 -21.06
C MET A 70 -9.90 -5.55 -20.43
N HIS A 71 -10.34 -4.54 -21.18
CA HIS A 71 -10.55 -3.18 -20.68
C HIS A 71 -11.52 -3.16 -19.51
N ALA A 72 -12.72 -3.75 -19.68
CA ALA A 72 -13.73 -3.80 -18.63
C ALA A 72 -13.21 -4.52 -17.37
N LYS A 73 -12.43 -5.60 -17.55
CA LYS A 73 -11.80 -6.30 -16.42
C LYS A 73 -10.78 -5.42 -15.70
N LEU A 74 -9.88 -4.76 -16.43
CA LEU A 74 -8.85 -3.89 -15.87
C LEU A 74 -9.46 -2.72 -15.09
N VAL A 75 -10.53 -2.12 -15.61
CA VAL A 75 -11.28 -1.06 -14.89
C VAL A 75 -11.81 -1.58 -13.55
N GLY A 76 -12.38 -2.78 -13.52
CA GLY A 76 -12.82 -3.42 -12.27
C GLY A 76 -11.66 -3.72 -11.32
N ASP A 77 -10.57 -4.30 -11.84
CA ASP A 77 -9.37 -4.65 -11.07
C ASP A 77 -8.73 -3.40 -10.44
N ILE A 78 -8.67 -2.29 -11.17
CA ILE A 78 -8.19 -0.99 -10.67
C ILE A 78 -9.01 -0.54 -9.46
N GLY A 79 -10.34 -0.63 -9.51
CA GLY A 79 -11.20 -0.29 -8.37
C GLY A 79 -10.86 -1.10 -7.11
N VAL A 80 -10.65 -2.41 -7.26
CA VAL A 80 -10.24 -3.29 -6.15
C VAL A 80 -8.86 -2.94 -5.63
N LEU A 81 -7.90 -2.67 -6.52
CA LEU A 81 -6.53 -2.30 -6.16
C LEU A 81 -6.47 -0.95 -5.45
N ARG A 82 -7.26 0.03 -5.87
CA ARG A 82 -7.41 1.32 -5.17
C ARG A 82 -7.90 1.11 -3.75
N GLN A 83 -8.94 0.29 -3.55
CA GLN A 83 -9.45 -0.01 -2.21
C GLN A 83 -8.39 -0.71 -1.33
N ARG A 84 -7.61 -1.64 -1.91
CA ARG A 84 -6.51 -2.32 -1.20
C ARG A 84 -5.41 -1.35 -0.79
N ALA A 85 -5.00 -0.45 -1.68
CA ALA A 85 -4.01 0.58 -1.38
C ALA A 85 -4.50 1.52 -0.26
N HIS A 86 -5.77 1.92 -0.30
CA HIS A 86 -6.38 2.75 0.73
C HIS A 86 -6.37 2.06 2.10
N LEU A 87 -6.78 0.79 2.18
CA LEU A 87 -6.77 0.02 3.44
C LEU A 87 -5.35 -0.20 3.98
N ALA A 88 -4.38 -0.48 3.11
CA ALA A 88 -2.98 -0.63 3.48
C ALA A 88 -2.41 0.68 4.04
N HIS A 89 -2.76 1.81 3.41
CA HIS A 89 -2.37 3.14 3.86
C HIS A 89 -2.99 3.50 5.21
N GLN A 90 -4.30 3.29 5.40
CA GLN A 90 -4.97 3.49 6.69
C GLN A 90 -4.35 2.63 7.80
N SER A 91 -4.07 1.36 7.50
CA SER A 91 -3.43 0.45 8.46
C SER A 91 -2.04 0.95 8.87
N LEU A 92 -1.27 1.52 7.94
CA LEU A 92 0.03 2.09 8.22
C LEU A 92 -0.07 3.35 9.10
N ILE A 93 -1.03 4.23 8.85
CA ILE A 93 -1.29 5.41 9.69
C ILE A 93 -1.61 4.97 11.13
N ILE A 94 -2.60 4.09 11.30
CA ILE A 94 -3.02 3.60 12.62
C ILE A 94 -1.84 2.98 13.38
N GLN A 95 -1.02 2.18 12.69
CA GLN A 95 0.15 1.56 13.32
C GLN A 95 1.21 2.60 13.70
N ARG A 96 1.45 3.63 12.89
CA ARG A 96 2.42 4.69 13.23
C ARG A 96 1.97 5.52 14.42
N GLU A 97 0.67 5.84 14.49
CA GLU A 97 0.06 6.54 15.63
C GLU A 97 0.14 5.69 16.91
N ALA A 98 -0.20 4.40 16.83
CA ALA A 98 -0.13 3.48 17.98
C ALA A 98 1.30 3.26 18.51
N VAL A 99 2.32 3.52 17.69
CA VAL A 99 3.73 3.46 18.07
C VAL A 99 4.21 4.81 18.64
N GLY A 100 3.41 5.87 18.54
CA GLY A 100 3.75 7.23 19.00
C GLY A 100 4.88 7.86 18.19
N ALA A 101 5.16 7.33 16.99
CA ALA A 101 6.37 7.67 16.27
C ALA A 101 6.23 9.00 15.51
N TRP A 102 5.03 9.34 15.00
CA TRP A 102 4.80 10.45 14.07
C TRP A 102 3.42 11.07 14.32
N HIS A 103 3.28 12.39 14.12
CA HIS A 103 1.97 13.05 14.07
C HIS A 103 1.27 12.71 12.75
N HIS A 104 -0.06 12.57 12.78
CA HIS A 104 -0.93 12.23 11.64
C HIS A 104 -0.57 13.01 10.36
N THR A 105 -0.34 14.30 10.50
CA THR A 105 0.00 15.25 9.43
C THR A 105 1.30 14.92 8.70
N ASP A 106 2.31 14.38 9.39
CA ASP A 106 3.60 14.03 8.79
C ASP A 106 3.50 12.74 7.96
N VAL A 107 2.62 11.82 8.36
CA VAL A 107 2.37 10.57 7.63
C VAL A 107 1.57 10.83 6.35
N GLU A 108 0.53 11.66 6.40
CA GLU A 108 -0.22 12.08 5.21
C GLU A 108 0.68 12.78 4.19
N ARG A 109 1.63 13.60 4.66
CA ARG A 109 2.56 14.34 3.79
C ARG A 109 3.55 13.41 3.06
N CYS A 110 3.99 12.33 3.71
CA CYS A 110 4.89 11.34 3.10
C CYS A 110 4.20 10.40 2.12
N TYR A 111 2.89 10.20 2.27
CA TYR A 111 2.11 9.25 1.49
C TYR A 111 0.84 9.92 0.97
N ARG A 112 0.97 10.96 0.14
CA ARG A 112 -0.16 11.59 -0.56
C ARG A 112 -0.82 10.61 -1.53
N VAL A 113 -1.58 9.68 -0.98
CA VAL A 113 -2.35 8.69 -1.72
C VAL A 113 -3.57 9.35 -2.38
N ALA A 114 -4.02 10.51 -1.88
CA ALA A 114 -5.18 11.21 -2.44
C ALA A 114 -4.93 11.87 -3.81
N GLU A 115 -3.69 12.26 -4.13
CA GLU A 115 -3.39 12.92 -5.41
C GLU A 115 -3.09 11.91 -6.53
N ASP A 116 -2.51 10.74 -6.20
CA ASP A 116 -2.22 9.69 -7.18
C ASP A 116 -3.40 8.73 -7.45
N LEU A 117 -4.50 8.88 -6.69
CA LEU A 117 -5.74 8.09 -6.83
C LEU A 117 -6.89 8.84 -7.52
N ALA A 118 -6.76 10.15 -7.77
CA ALA A 118 -7.72 10.94 -8.53
C ALA A 118 -7.55 10.68 -10.04
#